data_AF-A0A925ZU37-F1
#
_entry.id   AF-A0A925ZU37-F1
#
_cell.length_a   1.000
_cell.length_b   1.000
_cell.length_c   1.000
_cell.angle_alpha   90.00
_cell.angle_beta   90.00
_cell.angle_gamma   90.00
#
_symmetry.space_group_name_H-M   'P 1'
#
loop_
_entity.id
_entity.type
_entity.pdbx_description
1 polymer ?
#
loop_
_entity_poly.entity_id
_entity_poly.type
_entity_poly.pdbx_seq_one_letter_code
_entity_poly.pdbx_strand_id
1 'polypeptide(L)'
;VPGKILLDATNALQADYSPRTFAHANSAAEEIARLRPEARVVKAFNSLSGHVLADPSRLHFGATVLTGFYAGDDAGAKQVVRGLVEAAGLHPLDAGPLANARHLESLGQLLIALGFGQGLGVDAGFVYLHRPSAR
;
A
#
# COMPACT_ATOMS: atom_id res chain seq x y z
N VAL A 1 18.87 0.20 -10.06
CA VAL A 1 18.68 -1.26 -10.03
C VAL A 1 18.02 -1.61 -11.37
N PRO A 2 18.78 -1.62 -12.48
CA PRO A 2 18.21 -1.81 -13.81
C PRO A 2 17.47 -3.14 -13.93
N GLY A 3 16.26 -3.12 -14.51
CA GLY A 3 15.44 -4.31 -14.75
C GLY A 3 14.88 -4.95 -13.48
N LYS A 4 15.03 -4.32 -12.32
CA LYS A 4 14.59 -4.87 -11.02
C LYS A 4 13.23 -4.31 -10.64
N ILE A 5 12.54 -5.06 -9.80
CA ILE A 5 11.31 -4.61 -9.17
C ILE A 5 11.70 -3.68 -8.03
N LEU A 6 11.14 -2.48 -8.00
CA LEU A 6 11.29 -1.55 -6.89
C LEU A 6 9.93 -1.46 -6.20
N LEU A 7 9.86 -2.05 -5.00
CA LEU A 7 8.67 -1.96 -4.18
C LEU A 7 8.71 -0.66 -3.36
N ASP A 8 7.71 0.19 -3.55
CA ASP A 8 7.52 1.40 -2.76
C ASP A 8 6.48 1.16 -1.66
N ALA A 9 6.94 1.17 -0.41
CA ALA A 9 6.12 1.06 0.80
C ALA A 9 5.99 2.40 1.56
N THR A 10 6.42 3.52 0.97
CA THR A 10 6.47 4.80 1.66
C THR A 10 5.09 5.39 1.93
N ASN A 11 4.93 6.02 3.09
CA ASN A 11 3.92 7.04 3.31
C ASN A 11 4.63 8.39 3.29
N ALA A 12 4.35 9.22 2.27
CA ALA A 12 5.01 10.51 2.14
C ALA A 12 4.49 11.48 3.22
N LEU A 13 5.34 11.73 4.21
CA LEU A 13 5.10 12.68 5.30
C LEU A 13 6.02 13.88 5.16
N GLN A 14 5.61 15.00 5.75
CA GLN A 14 6.47 16.15 5.97
C GLN A 14 7.47 15.88 7.11
N ALA A 15 8.44 16.78 7.27
CA ALA A 15 9.47 16.64 8.31
C ALA A 15 8.89 16.66 9.75
N ASP A 16 7.74 17.28 9.94
CA ASP A 16 6.98 17.29 11.19
C ASP A 16 6.04 16.08 11.33
N TYR A 17 6.17 15.07 10.46
CA TYR A 17 5.34 13.87 10.36
C TYR A 17 3.87 14.12 9.98
N SER A 18 3.49 15.35 9.64
CA SER A 18 2.16 15.61 9.08
C SER A 18 2.05 15.00 7.67
N PRO A 19 0.85 14.57 7.24
CA PRO A 19 0.65 14.03 5.91
C PRO A 19 1.06 15.04 4.82
N ARG A 20 1.84 14.60 3.82
CA ARG A 20 2.09 15.43 2.64
C ARG A 20 0.74 15.67 1.95
N THR A 21 0.40 16.94 1.74
CA THR A 21 -0.92 17.32 1.20
C THR A 21 -1.08 16.83 -0.24
N PHE A 22 -2.29 16.41 -0.61
CA PHE A 22 -2.65 15.91 -1.95
C PHE A 22 -2.60 16.99 -3.05
N ALA A 23 -2.07 18.18 -2.77
CA ALA A 23 -1.93 19.26 -3.73
C ALA A 23 -0.88 18.98 -4.82
N HIS A 24 -0.09 17.91 -4.67
CA HIS A 24 0.83 17.46 -5.70
C HIS A 24 0.09 16.65 -6.78
N ALA A 25 0.35 16.96 -8.05
CA ALA A 25 -0.25 16.26 -9.18
C ALA A 25 0.12 14.75 -9.25
N ASN A 26 1.16 14.32 -8.53
CA ASN A 26 1.73 12.99 -8.59
C ASN A 26 1.94 12.39 -7.19
N SER A 27 1.81 11.07 -7.09
CA SER A 27 2.19 10.26 -5.91
C SER A 27 3.71 10.16 -5.75
N ALA A 28 4.16 9.75 -4.55
CA ALA A 28 5.57 9.46 -4.31
C ALA A 28 6.07 8.30 -5.18
N ALA A 29 5.25 7.28 -5.41
CA ALA A 29 5.59 6.18 -6.33
C ALA A 29 5.80 6.66 -7.77
N GLU A 30 4.96 7.57 -8.27
CA GLU A 30 5.14 8.19 -9.60
C GLU A 30 6.42 9.05 -9.65
N GLU A 31 6.79 9.71 -8.55
CA GLU A 31 8.06 10.45 -8.43
C GLU A 31 9.27 9.51 -8.46
N ILE A 32 9.22 8.39 -7.72
CA ILE A 32 10.23 7.34 -7.74
C ILE A 32 10.39 6.77 -9.15
N ALA A 33 9.29 6.48 -9.84
CA ALA A 33 9.32 5.97 -11.21
C ALA A 33 9.99 6.94 -12.19
N ARG A 34 9.74 8.26 -12.06
CA ARG A 34 10.43 9.28 -12.85
C ARG A 34 11.93 9.34 -12.56
N LEU A 35 12.32 9.20 -11.30
CA LEU A 35 13.73 9.22 -10.89
C LEU A 35 14.46 7.94 -11.32
N ARG A 36 13.73 6.82 -11.45
CA ARG A 36 14.24 5.47 -11.73
C ARG A 36 13.52 4.82 -12.92
N PRO A 37 13.61 5.39 -14.13
CA PRO A 37 12.88 4.88 -15.29
C PRO A 37 13.28 3.45 -15.70
N GLU A 38 14.44 2.98 -15.25
CA GLU A 38 14.93 1.62 -15.49
C GLU A 38 14.34 0.56 -14.52
N ALA A 39 13.57 0.99 -13.52
CA ALA A 39 12.97 0.12 -12.51
C ALA A 39 11.49 -0.13 -12.79
N ARG A 40 11.01 -1.31 -12.39
CA ARG A 40 9.59 -1.66 -12.42
C ARG A 40 8.99 -1.35 -11.05
N VAL A 41 8.45 -0.16 -10.90
CA VAL A 41 7.93 0.35 -9.62
C VAL A 41 6.55 -0.25 -9.32
N VAL A 42 6.36 -0.71 -8.09
CA VAL A 42 5.07 -1.17 -7.57
C VAL A 42 4.85 -0.59 -6.18
N LYS A 43 3.72 0.10 -5.95
CA LYS A 43 3.27 0.55 -4.63
C LYS A 43 2.65 -0.64 -3.89
N ALA A 44 3.05 -0.91 -2.65
CA ALA A 44 2.41 -1.92 -1.80
C ALA A 44 2.75 -1.68 -0.31
N PHE A 45 2.03 -2.33 0.60
CA PHE A 45 2.28 -2.33 2.06
C PHE A 45 2.16 -0.98 2.80
N ASN A 46 2.01 0.15 2.10
CA ASN A 46 1.95 1.47 2.75
C ASN A 46 0.67 1.68 3.60
N SER A 47 -0.42 0.98 3.27
CA SER A 47 -1.72 1.08 3.96
C SER A 47 -1.88 0.11 5.14
N LEU A 48 -0.77 -0.44 5.62
CA LEU A 48 -0.72 -1.36 6.75
C LEU A 48 0.20 -0.80 7.84
N SER A 49 -0.15 -1.06 9.10
CA SER A 49 0.71 -0.73 10.22
C SER A 49 1.90 -1.69 10.26
N GLY A 50 3.11 -1.15 10.44
CA GLY A 50 4.31 -1.97 10.68
C GLY A 50 4.18 -2.87 11.91
N HIS A 51 3.39 -2.44 12.91
CA HIS A 51 3.09 -3.24 14.10
C HIS A 51 2.27 -4.49 13.76
N VAL A 52 1.32 -4.38 12.83
CA VAL A 52 0.51 -5.51 12.38
C VAL A 52 1.31 -6.43 11.46
N LEU A 53 2.11 -5.85 10.56
CA LEU A 53 2.97 -6.62 9.65
C LEU A 53 4.07 -7.42 10.36
N ALA A 54 4.55 -6.96 11.52
CA ALA A 54 5.61 -7.63 12.27
C ALA A 54 5.15 -8.91 13.00
N ASP A 55 3.85 -9.11 13.15
CA ASP A 55 3.26 -10.21 13.92
C ASP A 55 2.11 -10.84 13.13
N PRO A 56 2.32 -12.03 12.53
CA PRO A 56 1.30 -12.70 11.73
C PRO A 56 -0.04 -12.96 12.46
N SER A 57 -0.02 -13.03 13.80
CA SER A 57 -1.25 -13.21 14.58
C SER A 57 -2.18 -12.00 14.54
N ARG A 58 -1.68 -10.83 14.15
CA ARG A 58 -2.42 -9.55 14.07
C ARG A 58 -3.00 -9.25 12.70
N LEU A 59 -2.66 -10.06 11.69
CA LEU A 59 -3.21 -9.91 10.33
C LEU A 59 -4.69 -10.30 10.25
N HIS A 60 -5.18 -11.02 11.27
CA HIS A 60 -6.52 -11.58 11.34
C HIS A 60 -7.32 -10.85 12.43
N PHE A 61 -8.41 -10.21 12.01
CA PHE A 61 -9.41 -9.61 12.89
C PHE A 61 -10.62 -10.55 12.94
N GLY A 62 -10.50 -11.60 13.74
CA GLY A 62 -11.42 -12.73 13.72
C GLY A 62 -11.28 -13.52 12.41
N ALA A 63 -12.38 -13.70 11.68
CA ALA A 63 -12.37 -14.36 10.36
C ALA A 63 -11.92 -13.45 9.21
N THR A 64 -11.65 -12.17 9.49
CA THR A 64 -11.34 -11.17 8.47
C THR A 64 -9.83 -10.99 8.33
N VAL A 65 -9.32 -11.10 7.10
CA VAL A 65 -7.92 -10.84 6.76
C VAL A 65 -7.79 -9.45 6.16
N LEU A 66 -6.76 -8.71 6.57
CA LEU A 66 -6.48 -7.39 6.00
C LEU A 66 -6.18 -7.45 4.49
N THR A 67 -6.56 -6.39 3.77
CA THR A 67 -6.28 -6.27 2.34
C THR A 67 -4.89 -5.68 2.09
N GLY A 68 -4.04 -6.43 1.39
CA GLY A 68 -2.78 -5.94 0.86
C GLY A 68 -2.97 -5.39 -0.55
N PHE A 69 -3.20 -4.08 -0.64
CA PHE A 69 -3.34 -3.39 -1.92
C PHE A 69 -1.98 -3.25 -2.60
N TYR A 70 -1.94 -3.38 -3.93
CA TYR A 70 -0.77 -3.08 -4.73
C TYR A 70 -1.13 -2.43 -6.07
N ALA A 71 -0.29 -1.53 -6.57
CA ALA A 71 -0.50 -0.82 -7.85
C ALA A 71 0.81 -0.68 -8.63
N GLY A 72 0.77 -0.85 -9.95
CA GLY A 72 1.94 -0.77 -10.81
C GLY A 72 1.62 -1.03 -12.29
N ASP A 73 2.52 -0.60 -13.18
CA ASP A 73 2.30 -0.66 -14.63
C ASP A 73 2.85 -1.93 -15.28
N ASP A 74 3.84 -2.58 -14.67
CA ASP A 74 4.42 -3.84 -15.17
C ASP A 74 3.69 -5.05 -14.58
N ALA A 75 3.05 -5.85 -15.45
CA ALA A 75 2.27 -7.01 -15.02
C ALA A 75 3.13 -8.08 -14.33
N GLY A 76 4.36 -8.29 -14.79
CA GLY A 76 5.28 -9.27 -14.19
C GLY A 76 5.72 -8.85 -12.78
N ALA A 77 6.02 -7.57 -12.58
CA ALA A 77 6.35 -7.01 -11.28
C ALA A 77 5.15 -7.09 -10.33
N LYS A 78 3.95 -6.76 -10.80
CA LYS A 78 2.72 -6.93 -10.02
C LYS A 78 2.49 -8.37 -9.59
N GLN A 79 2.74 -9.35 -10.45
CA GLN A 79 2.59 -10.76 -10.09
C GLN A 79 3.57 -11.19 -8.99
N VAL A 80 4.82 -10.72 -9.03
CA VAL A 80 5.80 -10.98 -7.96
C VAL A 80 5.34 -10.32 -6.65
N VAL A 81 4.90 -9.06 -6.70
CA VAL A 81 4.44 -8.35 -5.50
C VAL A 81 3.16 -8.96 -4.93
N ARG A 82 2.24 -9.43 -5.78
CA ARG A 82 1.08 -10.23 -5.35
C ARG A 82 1.52 -11.42 -4.50
N GLY A 83 2.52 -12.18 -4.97
CA GLY A 83 3.05 -13.32 -4.22
C GLY A 83 3.66 -12.92 -2.87
N LEU A 84 4.32 -11.75 -2.78
CA LEU A 84 4.82 -11.22 -1.51
C LEU A 84 3.68 -10.85 -0.56
N VAL A 85 2.61 -10.26 -1.07
CA VAL A 85 1.41 -9.92 -0.28
C VAL A 85 0.73 -11.17 0.26
N GLU A 86 0.56 -12.20 -0.58
CA GLU A 86 0.02 -13.50 -0.16
C GLU A 86 0.92 -14.19 0.87
N ALA A 87 2.24 -14.19 0.64
CA ALA A 87 3.22 -14.78 1.56
C ALA A 87 3.28 -14.04 2.91
N ALA A 88 2.94 -12.75 2.93
CA ALA A 88 2.77 -11.97 4.14
C ALA A 88 1.45 -12.25 4.88
N GLY A 89 0.59 -13.16 4.38
CA GLY A 89 -0.67 -13.54 5.02
C GLY A 89 -1.83 -12.57 4.79
N LEU A 90 -1.72 -11.69 3.79
CA LEU A 90 -2.75 -10.69 3.46
C LEU A 90 -3.62 -11.16 2.30
N HIS A 91 -4.81 -10.57 2.17
CA HIS A 91 -5.63 -10.73 0.97
C HIS A 91 -5.09 -9.79 -0.14
N PRO A 92 -4.52 -10.31 -1.24
CA PRO A 92 -3.93 -9.47 -2.29
C PRO A 92 -5.01 -8.82 -3.15
N LEU A 93 -4.92 -7.51 -3.35
CA LEU A 93 -5.80 -6.79 -4.26
C LEU A 93 -5.02 -5.86 -5.20
N ASP A 94 -5.10 -6.13 -6.50
CA ASP A 94 -4.54 -5.27 -7.54
C ASP A 94 -5.40 -4.00 -7.66
N ALA A 95 -4.84 -2.88 -7.25
CA ALA A 95 -5.43 -1.56 -7.35
C ALA A 95 -5.21 -0.93 -8.72
N GLY A 96 -4.58 -1.62 -9.69
CA GLY A 96 -4.47 -1.19 -11.08
C GLY A 96 -3.12 -0.53 -11.42
N PRO A 97 -3.11 0.50 -12.30
CA PRO A 97 -1.88 1.15 -12.75
C PRO A 97 -1.19 1.94 -11.64
N LEU A 98 0.08 2.30 -11.82
CA LEU A 98 0.88 3.04 -10.84
C LEU A 98 0.25 4.39 -10.46
N ALA A 99 -0.50 5.00 -11.38
CA ALA A 99 -1.26 6.22 -11.11
C ALA A 99 -2.20 6.11 -9.89
N ASN A 100 -2.68 4.91 -9.58
CA ASN A 100 -3.56 4.66 -8.43
C ASN A 100 -2.81 4.63 -7.09
N ALA A 101 -1.46 4.68 -7.09
CA ALA A 101 -0.66 4.79 -5.88
C ALA A 101 -1.05 6.00 -5.02
N ARG A 102 -1.52 7.10 -5.63
CA ARG A 102 -2.04 8.27 -4.90
C ARG A 102 -3.18 7.92 -3.94
N HIS A 103 -4.07 7.00 -4.33
CA HIS A 103 -5.19 6.58 -3.49
C HIS A 103 -4.73 5.66 -2.37
N LEU A 104 -3.74 4.80 -2.63
CA LEU A 104 -3.12 3.97 -1.61
C LEU A 104 -2.36 4.81 -0.59
N GLU A 105 -1.66 5.86 -1.04
CA GLU A 105 -1.02 6.87 -0.17
C GLU A 105 -2.07 7.58 0.70
N SER A 106 -3.21 7.99 0.14
CA SER A 106 -4.31 8.54 0.94
C SER A 106 -4.80 7.57 2.02
N LEU A 107 -4.87 6.28 1.69
CA LEU A 107 -5.29 5.25 2.65
C LEU A 107 -4.28 5.08 3.79
N GLY A 108 -2.98 5.12 3.48
CA GLY A 108 -1.92 5.13 4.50
C GLY A 108 -1.97 6.37 5.39
N GLN A 109 -2.22 7.55 4.82
CA GLN A 109 -2.42 8.78 5.61
C GLN A 109 -3.66 8.69 6.51
N LEU A 110 -4.75 8.10 6.03
CA LEU A 110 -5.94 7.86 6.85
C LEU A 110 -5.63 6.93 8.03
N LEU A 111 -4.87 5.85 7.82
CA LEU A 111 -4.45 4.95 8.90
C LEU A 111 -3.65 5.69 9.98
N ILE A 112 -2.72 6.54 9.58
CA ILE A 112 -1.91 7.36 10.48
C ILE A 112 -2.79 8.33 11.28
N ALA A 113 -3.72 9.01 10.61
CA ALA A 113 -4.64 9.94 11.25
C ALA A 113 -5.56 9.25 12.27
N LEU A 114 -6.08 8.07 11.95
CA LEU A 114 -6.89 7.27 12.87
C LEU A 114 -6.06 6.76 14.07
N GLY A 115 -4.87 6.21 13.80
CA GLY A 115 -4.07 5.59 14.85
C GLY A 115 -3.45 6.60 15.82
N PHE A 116 -2.77 7.62 15.30
CA PHE A 116 -2.07 8.62 16.12
C PHE A 116 -2.91 9.87 16.37
N GLY A 117 -3.56 10.40 15.32
CA GLY A 117 -4.33 11.64 15.44
C GLY A 117 -5.57 11.49 16.32
N GLN A 118 -6.29 10.38 16.18
CA GLN A 118 -7.48 10.08 17.00
C GLN A 118 -7.20 9.14 18.18
N GLY A 119 -5.98 8.61 18.30
CA GLY A 119 -5.60 7.73 19.40
C GLY A 119 -6.22 6.34 19.36
N LEU A 120 -6.73 5.87 18.21
CA LEU A 120 -7.29 4.51 18.09
C LEU A 120 -6.21 3.41 18.11
N GLY A 121 -4.94 3.80 18.03
CA GLY A 121 -3.80 2.88 18.02
C GLY A 121 -3.48 2.32 16.64
N VAL A 122 -2.38 1.57 16.57
CA VAL A 122 -1.79 1.08 15.32
C VAL A 122 -2.07 -0.40 15.05
N ASP A 123 -2.86 -1.05 15.89
CA ASP A 123 -3.31 -2.44 15.71
C ASP A 123 -4.63 -2.46 14.91
N ALA A 124 -4.55 -1.96 13.67
CA ALA A 124 -5.69 -1.74 12.80
C ALA A 124 -5.28 -1.85 11.33
N GLY A 125 -6.27 -2.04 10.45
CA GLY A 125 -6.06 -2.07 9.02
C GLY A 125 -7.36 -2.03 8.23
N PHE A 126 -7.22 -1.93 6.91
CA PHE A 126 -8.37 -1.86 5.99
C PHE A 126 -8.67 -3.19 5.33
N VAL A 127 -9.95 -3.36 5.00
CA VAL A 127 -10.47 -4.52 4.26
C VAL A 127 -11.32 -3.99 3.12
N TYR A 128 -11.10 -4.52 1.92
CA TYR A 128 -11.99 -4.29 0.78
C TYR A 128 -12.93 -5.49 0.62
N LEU A 129 -14.22 -5.25 0.78
CA LEU A 129 -15.26 -6.25 0.57
C LEU A 129 -16.03 -5.89 -0.69
N HIS A 130 -16.10 -6.83 -1.64
CA HIS A 130 -16.97 -6.69 -2.80
C HIS A 130 -17.77 -7.98 -2.98
N ARG A 131 -19.01 -7.85 -3.44
CA ARG A 131 -19.76 -8.99 -3.94
C ARG A 131 -19.25 -9.31 -5.36
N PRO A 132 -19.08 -10.58 -5.74
CA PRO A 132 -18.87 -10.91 -7.14
C PRO A 132 -20.07 -10.39 -7.93
N SER A 133 -19.83 -9.62 -8.99
CA SER A 133 -20.90 -9.33 -9.95
C SER A 133 -21.31 -10.66 -10.58
N ALA A 134 -22.61 -10.99 -10.52
CA ALA A 134 -23.17 -12.03 -11.38
C ALA A 134 -22.89 -11.60 -12.82
N ARG A 135 -21.98 -12.29 -13.50
CA ARG A 135 -21.81 -12.18 -14.94
C ARG A 135 -22.84 -13.05 -15.62
#